data_AF-A0A2S2PUM5-F1
#
_entry.id   AF-A0A2S2PUM5-F1
#
_cell.length_a   1.000
_cell.length_b   1.000
_cell.length_c   1.000
_cell.angle_alpha   90.00
_cell.angle_beta   90.00
_cell.angle_gamma   90.00
#
_symmetry.space_group_name_H-M   'P 1'
#
loop_
_entity.id
_entity.type
_entity.pdbx_description
1 polymer ?
#
loop_
_entity_poly.entity_id
_entity_poly.type
_entity_poly.pdbx_seq_one_letter_code
_entity_poly.pdbx_strand_id
1 'polypeptide(L)'
;ETEIDLMKDLIKELQNIRNEWPIILNEAKLVASNLNILPNFQDKEKRTKKRKVFHDEASSETDIQPSTESIAHDSFRRDVIFANIDFIITDLTHRFEAHKKMCDLFSPILCYMKLSSTELEIKLKEIIKIYSDDLSP
;
A
#
# COMPACT_ATOMS: atom_id res chain seq x y z
N GLU A 1 2.93 9.46 21.11
CA GLU A 1 4.19 8.97 20.50
C GLU A 1 4.12 7.49 20.23
N THR A 2 3.90 6.63 21.24
CA THR A 2 3.81 5.18 21.10
C THR A 2 2.90 4.68 19.97
N GLU A 3 1.69 5.20 19.84
CA GLU A 3 0.75 4.76 18.77
C GLU A 3 1.22 5.12 17.35
N ILE A 4 1.88 6.27 17.20
CA ILE A 4 2.45 6.70 15.91
C ILE A 4 3.60 5.79 15.50
N ASP A 5 4.43 5.42 16.47
CA ASP A 5 5.57 4.54 16.23
C ASP A 5 5.09 3.12 15.90
N LEU A 6 4.09 2.59 16.62
CA LEU A 6 3.44 1.32 16.29
C LEU A 6 2.85 1.30 14.87
N MET A 7 2.24 2.40 14.42
CA MET A 7 1.72 2.49 13.06
C MET A 7 2.82 2.53 11.99
N LYS A 8 3.92 3.24 12.26
CA LYS A 8 5.08 3.26 11.34
C LYS A 8 5.72 1.87 11.24
N ASP A 9 5.83 1.17 12.37
CA ASP A 9 6.34 -0.19 12.43
C ASP A 9 5.44 -1.14 11.63
N LEU A 10 4.11 -1.04 11.79
CA LEU A 10 3.16 -1.82 10.99
C LEU A 10 3.30 -1.57 9.48
N ILE A 11 3.42 -0.31 9.04
CA ILE A 11 3.62 0.01 7.63
C ILE A 11 4.92 -0.62 7.11
N LYS A 12 6.00 -0.56 7.91
CA LYS A 12 7.29 -1.15 7.56
C LYS A 12 7.20 -2.68 7.46
N GLU A 13 6.51 -3.34 8.38
CA GLU A 13 6.29 -4.79 8.35
C GLU A 13 5.49 -5.21 7.11
N LEU A 14 4.41 -4.49 6.78
CA LEU A 14 3.62 -4.74 5.58
C LEU A 14 4.45 -4.56 4.29
N GLN A 15 5.30 -3.54 4.24
CA GLN A 15 6.23 -3.34 3.13
C GLN A 15 7.25 -4.49 3.02
N ASN A 16 7.76 -4.99 4.14
CA ASN A 16 8.65 -6.14 4.15
C ASN A 16 7.96 -7.38 3.58
N ILE A 17 6.75 -7.72 4.04
CA ILE A 17 5.96 -8.85 3.51
C ILE A 17 5.78 -8.72 1.99
N ARG A 18 5.47 -7.52 1.50
CA ARG A 18 5.31 -7.25 0.07
C ARG A 18 6.60 -7.47 -0.72
N ASN A 19 7.71 -6.96 -0.22
CA ASN A 19 9.00 -7.00 -0.91
C ASN A 19 9.61 -8.40 -0.88
N GLU A 20 9.47 -9.09 0.24
CA GLU A 20 10.00 -10.44 0.49
C GLU A 20 9.05 -11.54 0.00
N TRP A 21 7.92 -11.20 -0.62
CA TRP A 21 6.97 -12.16 -1.18
C TRP A 21 7.61 -13.33 -1.97
N PRO A 22 8.61 -13.10 -2.86
CA PRO A 22 9.27 -14.21 -3.57
C PRO A 22 9.95 -15.22 -2.63
N ILE A 23 10.54 -14.73 -1.54
CA ILE A 23 11.23 -15.54 -0.54
C ILE A 23 10.19 -16.34 0.26
N ILE A 24 9.16 -15.65 0.77
CA ILE A 24 8.05 -16.25 1.52
C ILE A 24 7.41 -17.38 0.71
N LEU A 25 7.17 -17.14 -0.58
CA LEU A 25 6.61 -18.16 -1.44
C LEU A 25 7.55 -19.35 -1.64
N ASN A 26 8.85 -19.10 -1.84
CA ASN A 26 9.80 -20.17 -2.04
C ASN A 26 9.90 -21.09 -0.82
N GLU A 27 9.90 -20.52 0.38
CA GLU A 27 9.84 -21.27 1.63
C GLU A 27 8.53 -22.06 1.75
N ALA A 28 7.39 -21.43 1.46
CA ALA A 28 6.10 -22.11 1.46
C ALA A 28 6.06 -23.29 0.47
N LYS A 29 6.64 -23.14 -0.71
CA LYS A 29 6.78 -24.22 -1.70
C LYS A 29 7.62 -25.38 -1.17
N LEU A 30 8.75 -25.08 -0.53
CA LEU A 30 9.63 -26.09 0.05
C LEU A 30 8.93 -26.88 1.17
N VAL A 31 8.20 -26.19 2.05
CA VAL A 31 7.42 -26.83 3.11
C VAL A 31 6.29 -27.69 2.51
N ALA A 32 5.57 -27.17 1.51
CA ALA A 32 4.52 -27.91 0.83
C ALA A 32 5.05 -29.18 0.16
N SER A 33 6.22 -29.11 -0.50
CA SER A 33 6.84 -30.29 -1.12
C SER A 33 7.21 -31.35 -0.09
N ASN A 34 7.70 -30.95 1.10
CA ASN A 34 8.03 -31.89 2.18
C ASN A 34 6.79 -32.57 2.77
N LEU A 35 5.62 -31.94 2.64
CA LEU A 35 4.33 -32.45 3.11
C LEU A 35 3.53 -33.15 1.99
N ASN A 36 4.11 -33.33 0.80
CA ASN A 36 3.43 -33.84 -0.39
C ASN A 36 2.15 -33.07 -0.75
N ILE A 37 2.09 -31.77 -0.44
CA ILE A 37 1.00 -30.88 -0.82
C ILE A 37 1.31 -30.32 -2.21
N LEU A 38 0.43 -30.60 -3.18
CA LEU A 38 0.59 -30.07 -4.53
C LEU A 38 0.22 -28.57 -4.54
N PRO A 39 1.13 -27.68 -5.00
CA PRO A 39 0.80 -26.27 -5.18
C PRO A 39 -0.33 -26.14 -6.20
N ASN A 40 -1.38 -25.39 -5.85
CA ASN A 40 -2.46 -25.09 -6.76
C ASN A 40 -2.80 -23.60 -6.67
N PHE A 41 -2.36 -22.83 -7.66
CA PHE A 41 -2.86 -21.48 -7.86
C PHE A 41 -4.09 -21.59 -8.76
N GLN A 42 -5.24 -21.10 -8.28
CA GLN A 42 -6.44 -21.08 -9.12
C GLN A 42 -6.15 -20.25 -10.38
N ASP A 43 -6.02 -20.93 -11.51
CA ASP A 43 -6.00 -20.31 -12.81
C ASP A 43 -7.34 -19.63 -13.01
N LYS A 44 -7.37 -18.31 -12.83
CA LYS A 44 -8.40 -17.54 -13.53
C LYS A 44 -8.01 -17.66 -14.99
N GLU A 45 -8.67 -18.56 -15.73
CA GLU A 45 -8.65 -18.62 -17.19
C GLU A 45 -9.17 -17.30 -17.78
N LYS A 46 -8.41 -16.21 -17.59
CA LYS A 46 -8.65 -14.95 -18.26
C LYS A 46 -8.04 -15.14 -19.63
N ARG A 47 -8.90 -15.44 -20.60
CA ARG A 47 -8.68 -15.42 -22.06
C ARG A 47 -7.35 -14.72 -22.39
N THR A 48 -6.31 -15.49 -22.66
CA THR A 48 -5.03 -14.97 -23.13
C THR A 48 -5.31 -14.17 -24.40
N LYS A 49 -5.18 -12.85 -24.31
CA LYS A 49 -5.29 -11.98 -25.49
C LYS A 49 -4.13 -12.37 -26.40
N LYS A 50 -4.42 -13.16 -27.43
CA LYS A 50 -3.46 -13.42 -28.50
C LYS A 50 -2.95 -12.06 -29.00
N ARG A 51 -1.64 -11.85 -28.93
CA ARG A 51 -0.97 -10.69 -29.53
C ARG A 51 -1.44 -10.60 -30.98
N LYS A 52 -1.89 -9.41 -31.42
CA LYS A 52 -2.15 -9.18 -32.83
C LYS A 52 -0.80 -9.14 -33.52
N VAL A 53 -0.49 -10.19 -34.27
CA VAL A 53 0.72 -10.32 -35.08
C VAL A 53 0.39 -9.78 -36.47
N PHE A 54 1.25 -8.92 -37.01
CA PHE A 54 1.10 -8.44 -38.39
C PHE A 54 1.52 -9.53 -39.37
N HIS A 55 0.96 -9.53 -40.58
CA HIS A 55 1.14 -10.62 -41.54
C HIS A 55 2.60 -10.85 -41.98
N ASP A 56 3.47 -9.85 -41.73
CA ASP A 56 4.89 -9.85 -42.09
C ASP A 56 5.82 -10.10 -40.89
N GLU A 57 5.29 -10.25 -39.66
CA GLU A 57 6.09 -10.61 -38.49
C GLU A 57 6.48 -12.11 -38.57
N ALA A 58 7.73 -12.39 -38.95
CA ALA A 58 8.32 -13.70 -38.79
C ALA A 58 8.32 -14.07 -37.29
N SER A 59 7.57 -15.12 -36.94
CA SER A 59 7.52 -15.62 -35.56
C SER A 59 8.92 -16.06 -35.16
N SER A 60 9.56 -15.25 -34.30
CA SER A 60 10.83 -15.65 -33.70
C SER A 60 10.52 -16.74 -32.68
N GLU A 61 11.02 -17.96 -32.90
CA GLU A 61 10.85 -19.12 -32.02
C GLU A 61 11.44 -18.91 -30.60
N THR A 62 12.07 -17.76 -30.35
CA THR A 62 12.66 -17.34 -29.08
C THR A 62 11.72 -16.57 -28.15
N ASP A 63 10.47 -16.30 -28.53
CA ASP A 63 9.47 -15.74 -27.61
C ASP A 63 9.02 -16.85 -26.63
N ILE A 64 9.82 -17.08 -25.59
CA ILE A 64 9.50 -17.98 -24.48
C ILE A 64 8.23 -17.44 -23.81
N GLN A 65 7.07 -18.00 -24.18
CA GLN A 65 5.82 -17.74 -23.48
C GLN A 65 6.01 -18.17 -22.02
N PRO A 66 5.74 -17.31 -21.04
CA PRO A 66 5.79 -17.70 -19.64
C PRO A 66 4.83 -18.86 -19.40
N SER A 67 5.25 -19.85 -18.61
CA SER A 67 4.41 -21.01 -18.30
C SER A 67 3.11 -20.57 -17.63
N THR A 68 2.03 -21.32 -17.84
CA THR A 68 0.72 -21.06 -17.20
C THR A 68 0.86 -20.86 -15.68
N GLU A 69 1.73 -21.66 -15.05
CA GLU A 69 2.03 -21.60 -13.62
C GLU A 69 2.72 -20.27 -13.20
N SER A 70 3.60 -19.72 -14.05
CA SER A 70 4.21 -18.40 -13.82
C SER A 70 3.18 -17.28 -13.92
N ILE A 71 2.25 -17.38 -14.87
CA ILE A 71 1.18 -16.40 -15.08
C ILE A 71 0.20 -16.42 -13.90
N ALA A 72 -0.19 -17.62 -13.43
CA ALA A 72 -1.06 -17.81 -12.28
C ALA A 72 -0.45 -17.19 -11.02
N HIS A 73 0.83 -17.47 -10.77
CA HIS A 73 1.60 -16.92 -9.67
C HIS A 73 1.64 -15.37 -9.69
N ASP A 74 2.00 -14.79 -10.82
CA ASP A 74 2.11 -13.34 -10.95
C ASP A 74 0.74 -12.66 -10.81
N SER A 75 -0.32 -13.33 -11.28
CA SER A 75 -1.69 -12.86 -11.09
C SER A 75 -2.12 -12.89 -9.63
N PHE A 76 -1.82 -13.96 -8.89
CA PHE A 76 -2.14 -14.05 -7.47
C PHE A 76 -1.36 -13.02 -6.65
N ARG A 77 -0.04 -12.90 -6.90
CA ARG A 77 0.82 -11.91 -6.25
C ARG A 77 0.28 -10.50 -6.41
N ARG A 78 -0.05 -10.11 -7.65
CA ARG A 78 -0.54 -8.76 -7.93
C ARG A 78 -1.96 -8.55 -7.41
N ASP A 79 -2.88 -9.44 -7.76
CA ASP A 79 -4.32 -9.25 -7.54
C ASP A 79 -4.72 -9.48 -6.07
N VAL A 80 -3.94 -10.23 -5.30
CA VAL A 80 -4.22 -10.54 -3.90
C VAL A 80 -3.22 -9.88 -2.98
N ILE A 81 -1.93 -10.20 -3.08
CA ILE A 81 -0.94 -9.76 -2.08
C ILE A 81 -0.69 -8.25 -2.22
N PHE A 82 -0.31 -7.79 -3.40
CA PHE A 82 0.00 -6.39 -3.62
C PHE A 82 -1.23 -5.51 -3.47
N ALA A 83 -2.35 -5.89 -4.08
CA ALA A 83 -3.59 -5.14 -3.97
C ALA A 83 -4.03 -4.91 -2.52
N ASN A 84 -4.02 -5.96 -1.68
CA ASN A 84 -4.44 -5.82 -0.29
C ASN A 84 -3.42 -5.08 0.58
N ILE A 85 -2.12 -5.37 0.44
CA ILE A 85 -1.09 -4.69 1.23
C ILE A 85 -1.02 -3.21 0.86
N ASP A 86 -1.03 -2.88 -0.43
CA ASP A 86 -0.97 -1.49 -0.89
C ASP A 86 -2.21 -0.71 -0.46
N PHE A 87 -3.39 -1.36 -0.47
CA PHE A 87 -4.62 -0.77 0.06
C PHE A 87 -4.50 -0.45 1.56
N ILE A 88 -4.06 -1.40 2.38
CA ILE A 88 -3.91 -1.19 3.83
C ILE A 88 -2.91 -0.08 4.11
N ILE A 89 -1.75 -0.08 3.45
CA ILE A 89 -0.75 0.98 3.60
C ILE A 89 -1.36 2.34 3.25
N THR A 90 -2.05 2.45 2.11
CA THR A 90 -2.64 3.70 1.65
C THR A 90 -3.70 4.22 2.62
N ASP A 91 -4.61 3.35 3.07
CA ASP A 91 -5.66 3.71 4.02
C ASP A 91 -5.07 4.16 5.37
N LEU A 92 -4.08 3.44 5.91
CA LEU A 92 -3.40 3.83 7.14
C LEU A 92 -2.66 5.17 6.99
N THR A 93 -1.94 5.37 5.89
CA THR A 93 -1.26 6.65 5.62
C THR A 93 -2.26 7.80 5.54
N HIS A 94 -3.36 7.63 4.82
CA HIS A 94 -4.37 8.68 4.68
C HIS A 94 -5.02 9.03 6.02
N ARG A 95 -5.41 8.03 6.82
CA ARG A 95 -5.98 8.24 8.15
C ARG A 95 -5.02 8.97 9.07
N PHE A 96 -3.74 8.59 9.03
CA PHE A 96 -2.71 9.23 9.84
C PHE A 96 -2.48 10.69 9.45
N GLU A 97 -2.37 10.98 8.15
CA GLU A 97 -2.25 12.36 7.68
C GLU A 97 -3.45 13.21 8.06
N ALA A 98 -4.66 12.66 7.97
CA ALA A 98 -5.88 13.34 8.39
C ALA A 98 -5.87 13.65 9.90
N HIS A 99 -5.49 12.67 10.72
CA HIS A 99 -5.37 12.85 12.17
C HIS A 99 -4.31 13.90 12.53
N LYS A 100 -3.14 13.82 11.89
CA LYS A 100 -2.07 14.82 12.08
C LYS A 100 -2.55 16.22 11.71
N LYS A 101 -3.22 16.38 10.55
CA LYS A 101 -3.80 17.67 10.13
C LYS A 101 -4.79 18.21 11.16
N MET A 102 -5.64 17.35 11.75
CA MET A 102 -6.56 17.78 12.82
C MET A 102 -5.80 18.23 14.07
N CYS A 103 -4.84 17.45 14.54
CA CYS A 103 -4.03 17.80 15.70
C CYS A 103 -3.24 19.09 15.49
N ASP A 104 -2.66 19.28 14.30
CA ASP A 104 -1.92 20.48 13.94
C ASP A 104 -2.87 21.70 13.87
N LEU A 105 -4.04 21.54 13.26
CA LEU A 105 -5.06 22.58 13.14
C LEU A 105 -5.53 23.06 14.52
N PHE A 106 -5.85 22.14 15.44
CA PHE A 106 -6.35 22.49 16.77
C PHE A 106 -5.24 22.63 17.82
N SER A 107 -3.96 22.50 17.44
CA SER A 107 -2.82 22.66 18.35
C SER A 107 -2.79 23.99 19.12
N PRO A 108 -3.23 25.14 18.58
CA PRO A 108 -3.31 26.40 19.32
C PRO A 108 -4.23 26.35 20.52
N ILE A 109 -5.31 25.55 20.46
CA ILE A 109 -6.28 25.40 21.54
C ILE A 109 -5.78 24.35 22.53
N LEU A 110 -5.34 23.20 22.02
CA LEU A 110 -4.96 22.05 22.83
C LEU A 110 -3.60 22.22 23.53
N CYS A 111 -2.69 22.97 22.92
CA CYS A 111 -1.31 23.13 23.37
C CYS A 111 -0.94 24.60 23.64
N TYR A 112 -1.90 25.49 23.90
CA TYR A 112 -1.64 26.94 24.04
C TYR A 112 -0.56 27.26 25.07
N MET A 113 -0.50 26.54 26.19
CA MET A 113 0.51 26.72 27.24
C MET A 113 1.93 26.35 26.81
N LYS A 114 2.08 25.59 25.73
CA LYS A 114 3.37 25.11 25.21
C LYS A 114 3.86 25.92 24.00
N LEU A 115 3.03 26.82 23.47
CA LEU A 115 3.33 27.62 22.30
C LEU A 115 3.76 29.02 22.71
N SER A 116 4.71 29.60 21.98
CA SER A 116 5.03 31.03 22.13
C SER A 116 3.86 31.89 21.62
N SER A 117 3.75 33.13 22.11
CA SER A 117 2.70 34.05 21.64
C SER A 117 2.72 34.26 20.12
N THR A 118 3.90 34.26 19.51
CA THR A 118 4.07 34.39 18.06
C THR A 118 3.56 33.17 17.29
N GLU A 119 3.85 31.96 17.76
CA GLU A 119 3.36 30.73 17.13
C GLU A 119 1.86 30.59 17.30
N LEU A 120 1.35 30.97 18.48
CA LEU A 120 -0.07 30.96 18.79
C LEU A 120 -0.84 31.87 17.83
N GLU A 121 -0.35 33.10 17.62
CA GLU A 121 -0.98 34.06 16.71
C GLU A 121 -1.01 33.56 15.26
N ILE A 122 0.10 33.00 14.77
CA ILE A 122 0.19 32.45 13.40
C ILE A 122 -0.84 31.34 13.22
N LYS A 123 -0.86 30.37 14.13
CA LYS A 123 -1.73 29.20 13.99
C LYS A 123 -3.21 29.53 14.27
N LEU A 124 -3.54 30.47 15.15
CA LEU A 124 -4.93 30.92 15.34
C LEU A 124 -5.47 31.60 14.09
N LYS A 125 -4.65 32.38 13.37
CA LYS A 125 -5.05 32.96 12.08
C LYS A 125 -5.41 31.89 11.05
N GLU A 126 -4.71 30.75 11.05
CA GLU A 126 -5.04 29.61 10.18
C GLU A 126 -6.39 28.98 10.54
N ILE A 127 -6.69 28.78 11.84
CA ILE A 127 -7.99 28.26 12.29
C ILE A 127 -9.13 29.23 11.92
N ILE A 128 -8.97 30.53 12.23
CA ILE A 128 -9.98 31.55 11.95
C ILE A 128 -10.26 31.64 10.45
N LYS A 129 -9.24 31.42 9.60
CA LYS A 129 -9.44 31.38 8.15
C LYS A 129 -10.32 30.20 7.70
N ILE A 130 -10.24 29.06 8.38
CA ILE A 130 -11.02 27.86 8.05
C ILE A 130 -12.43 27.94 8.63
N TYR A 131 -12.56 28.42 9.86
CA TYR A 131 -13.82 28.58 10.59
C TYR A 131 -14.15 30.05 10.78
N SER A 132 -14.19 30.81 9.69
CA SER A 132 -14.43 32.26 9.75
C SER A 132 -15.79 32.57 10.37
N ASP A 133 -16.81 31.81 9.98
CA ASP A 133 -18.19 32.09 10.38
C ASP A 133 -18.43 31.86 11.88
N ASP A 134 -17.60 31.01 12.51
CA ASP A 134 -17.69 30.67 13.92
C ASP A 134 -16.74 31.50 14.80
N LEU A 135 -15.60 31.93 14.24
CA LEU A 135 -14.48 32.50 15.01
C LEU A 135 -14.13 33.94 14.63
N SER A 136 -14.74 34.51 13.58
CA SER A 136 -14.61 35.94 13.29
C SER A 136 -15.42 36.75 14.32
N PRO A 137 -14.90 37.90 14.80
CA PRO A 137 -15.61 38.77 15.73
C PRO A 137 -16.93 39.33 15.19
#